data_AF-A0A4P5QZG1-F1
#
_entry.id   AF-A0A4P5QZG1-F1
#
_cell.length_a   1.000
_cell.length_b   1.000
_cell.length_c   1.000
_cell.angle_alpha   90.00
_cell.angle_beta   90.00
_cell.angle_gamma   90.00
#
_symmetry.space_group_name_H-M   'P 1'
#
loop_
_entity.id
_entity.type
_entity.pdbx_description
1 polymer ?
#
loop_
_entity_poly.entity_id
_entity_poly.type
_entity_poly.pdbx_seq_one_letter_code
_entity_poly.pdbx_strand_id
1 'polypeptide(L)'
;MSMDLNRQQKRAMRRMGAVNEQGAPVRQPVAPTQARERVGAFQYIREVRDEMRKVSWPKWPEVRRYSLIVLVAVVIVTTYVFGLDSLFGILSGWLYKD
;
A
#
# COMPACT_ATOMS: atom_id res chain seq x y z
N MET A 1 24.63 20.08 52.19
CA MET A 1 24.53 21.32 51.40
C MET A 1 23.06 21.54 51.06
N SER A 2 22.35 22.26 51.93
CA SER A 2 20.90 22.52 51.81
C SER A 2 20.66 23.55 50.71
N MET A 3 19.93 23.16 49.66
CA MET A 3 19.45 24.10 48.65
C MET A 3 18.31 24.92 49.26
N ASP A 4 18.61 26.12 49.76
CA ASP A 4 17.59 27.09 50.16
C ASP A 4 16.95 27.69 48.90
N LEU A 5 15.84 27.10 48.46
CA LEU A 5 15.06 27.62 47.34
C LEU A 5 14.46 28.97 47.70
N ASN A 6 14.72 29.96 46.84
CA ASN A 6 14.24 31.33 47.01
C ASN A 6 12.69 31.36 47.02
N ARG A 7 12.09 32.15 47.92
CA ARG A 7 10.62 32.26 48.08
C ARG A 7 9.91 32.58 46.76
N GLN A 8 10.59 33.26 45.85
CA GLN A 8 10.08 33.55 44.51
C GLN A 8 10.00 32.30 43.62
N GLN A 9 11.00 31.41 43.67
CA GLN A 9 10.99 30.15 42.91
C GLN A 9 9.85 29.24 43.38
N LYS A 10 9.57 29.20 44.70
CA LYS A 10 8.46 28.44 45.26
C LYS A 10 7.09 28.96 44.82
N ARG A 11 6.94 30.28 44.70
CA ARG A 11 5.72 30.93 44.16
C ARG A 11 5.58 30.73 42.65
N ALA A 12 6.69 30.77 41.91
CA ALA A 12 6.70 30.49 40.48
C ALA A 12 6.28 29.04 40.19
N MET A 13 6.84 28.06 40.90
CA MET A 13 6.48 26.65 40.76
C MET A 13 5.01 26.37 41.14
N ARG A 14 4.47 27.11 42.12
CA ARG A 14 3.03 27.07 42.46
C ARG A 14 2.16 27.71 41.37
N ARG A 15 2.56 28.85 40.80
CA ARG A 15 1.85 29.48 39.67
C ARG A 15 1.88 28.61 38.41
N MET A 16 2.93 27.82 38.24
CA MET A 16 3.08 26.85 37.15
C MET A 16 2.28 25.56 37.36
N GLY A 17 1.53 25.42 38.47
CA GLY A 17 0.72 24.23 38.76
C GLY A 17 1.54 22.95 38.99
N ALA A 18 2.87 23.07 39.12
CA ALA A 18 3.79 21.95 39.24
C ALA A 18 3.92 21.43 40.68
N VAL A 19 3.33 22.12 41.67
CA VAL A 19 3.45 21.80 43.10
C VAL A 19 2.11 21.97 43.81
N ASN A 20 1.64 20.92 44.51
CA ASN A 20 0.39 20.93 45.28
C ASN A 20 0.52 21.85 46.51
N GLU A 21 -0.59 22.17 47.19
CA GLU A 21 -0.59 23.04 48.39
C GLU A 21 0.39 22.59 49.48
N GLN A 22 0.68 21.29 49.54
CA GLN A 22 1.62 20.66 50.48
C GLN A 22 3.10 20.73 50.07
N GLY A 23 3.44 21.36 48.93
CA GLY A 23 4.83 21.57 48.53
C GLY A 23 5.51 20.40 47.80
N ALA A 24 4.77 19.33 47.52
CA ALA A 24 5.24 18.19 46.73
C ALA A 24 4.97 18.38 45.21
N PRO A 25 5.87 17.90 44.33
CA PRO A 25 5.70 18.01 42.89
C PRO A 25 4.45 17.25 42.43
N VAL A 26 3.55 17.93 41.74
CA VAL A 26 2.38 17.31 41.10
C VAL A 26 2.85 16.65 39.83
N ARG A 27 2.78 15.31 39.79
CA ARG A 27 2.89 14.62 38.51
C ARG A 27 1.71 15.05 37.66
N GLN A 28 1.97 15.84 36.63
CA GLN A 28 0.99 16.11 35.58
C GLN A 28 0.48 14.73 35.10
N PRO A 29 -0.84 14.49 35.07
CA PRO A 29 -1.36 13.29 34.45
C PRO A 29 -0.89 13.31 33.00
N VAL A 30 -0.13 12.29 32.61
CA VAL A 30 0.27 12.09 31.22
C VAL A 30 -1.03 12.03 30.42
N ALA A 31 -1.27 13.03 29.57
CA ALA A 31 -2.44 13.02 28.70
C ALA A 31 -2.48 11.66 27.99
N PRO A 32 -3.63 10.98 27.95
CA PRO A 32 -3.70 9.66 27.35
C PRO A 32 -3.16 9.77 25.92
N THR A 33 -2.08 9.05 25.63
CA THR A 33 -1.56 8.89 24.28
C THR A 33 -2.76 8.51 23.42
N GLN A 34 -3.16 9.41 22.51
CA GLN A 34 -4.35 9.25 21.70
C GLN A 34 -4.35 7.82 21.14
N ALA A 35 -5.36 7.04 21.52
CA ALA A 35 -5.47 5.66 21.08
C ALA A 35 -5.40 5.69 19.56
N ARG A 36 -4.36 5.06 19.00
CA ARG A 36 -4.11 5.02 17.55
C ARG A 36 -5.43 4.62 16.89
N GLU A 37 -6.06 5.59 16.22
CA GLU A 37 -7.35 5.40 15.59
C GLU A 37 -7.14 4.33 14.52
N ARG A 38 -7.64 3.12 14.79
CA ARG A 38 -7.56 2.03 13.84
C ARG A 38 -8.49 2.40 12.71
N VAL A 39 -7.93 2.61 11.52
CA VAL A 39 -8.72 2.81 10.30
C VAL A 39 -9.73 1.69 10.16
N GLY A 40 -11.02 2.04 10.22
CA GLY A 40 -12.10 1.08 10.04
C GLY A 40 -12.13 0.54 8.62
N ALA A 41 -12.62 -0.68 8.43
CA ALA A 41 -12.71 -1.32 7.09
C ALA A 41 -13.46 -0.44 6.07
N PHE A 42 -14.48 0.31 6.51
CA PHE A 42 -15.21 1.25 5.66
C PHE A 42 -14.34 2.45 5.22
N GLN A 43 -13.50 2.98 6.12
CA GLN A 43 -12.56 4.05 5.79
C GLN A 43 -11.51 3.57 4.78
N TYR A 44 -10.99 2.36 4.97
CA TYR A 44 -10.05 1.74 4.03
C TYR A 44 -10.63 1.61 2.62
N ILE A 45 -11.86 1.09 2.47
CA ILE A 45 -12.49 0.96 1.14
C ILE A 45 -12.73 2.34 0.49
N ARG A 46 -13.07 3.36 1.29
CA ARG A 46 -13.21 4.72 0.79
C ARG A 46 -11.88 5.26 0.25
N GLU A 47 -10.80 5.07 0.99
CA GLU A 47 -9.44 5.45 0.59
C GLU A 47 -9.00 4.71 -0.68
N VAL A 48 -9.27 3.40 -0.79
CA VAL A 48 -8.99 2.61 -2.01
C VAL A 48 -9.75 3.16 -3.21
N ARG A 49 -11.04 3.50 -3.05
CA ARG A 49 -11.84 4.08 -4.14
C ARG A 49 -11.27 5.43 -4.58
N ASP A 50 -10.85 6.27 -3.64
CA ASP A 50 -10.31 7.59 -3.93
C ASP A 50 -8.94 7.47 -4.63
N GLU A 51 -8.14 6.45 -4.32
CA GLU A 51 -6.89 6.14 -5.03
C GLU A 51 -7.15 5.53 -6.42
N MET A 52 -8.13 4.64 -6.55
CA MET A 52 -8.55 4.04 -7.83
C MET A 52 -9.00 5.08 -8.85
N ARG A 53 -9.44 6.26 -8.42
CA ARG A 53 -9.76 7.40 -9.30
C ARG A 53 -8.53 8.06 -9.91
N LYS A 54 -7.34 7.91 -9.30
CA LYS A 54 -6.07 8.40 -9.84
C LYS A 54 -5.51 7.45 -10.89
N VAL A 55 -5.95 6.20 -10.90
CA VAL A 55 -5.57 5.22 -11.91
C VAL A 55 -6.24 5.58 -13.24
N SER A 56 -5.43 5.85 -14.24
CA SER A 56 -5.87 6.09 -15.61
C SER A 56 -6.27 4.75 -16.25
N TRP A 57 -7.51 4.34 -16.04
CA TRP A 57 -8.06 3.16 -16.70
C TRP A 57 -8.07 3.36 -18.22
N PRO A 58 -7.58 2.37 -18.98
CA PRO A 58 -7.44 2.49 -20.42
C PRO A 58 -8.81 2.64 -21.09
N LYS A 59 -8.85 3.37 -22.20
CA LYS A 59 -10.07 3.49 -23.00
C LYS A 59 -10.28 2.21 -23.82
N TRP A 60 -11.53 1.79 -23.98
CA TRP A 60 -11.90 0.60 -24.77
C TRP A 60 -11.22 0.47 -26.14
N PRO A 61 -11.03 1.54 -26.94
CA PRO A 61 -10.33 1.43 -28.22
C PRO A 61 -8.85 1.06 -28.09
N GLU A 62 -8.19 1.48 -27.00
CA GLU A 62 -6.77 1.20 -26.76
C GLU A 62 -6.57 -0.27 -26.37
N VAL A 63 -7.41 -0.79 -25.48
CA VAL A 63 -7.42 -2.21 -25.10
C VAL A 63 -7.57 -3.10 -26.34
N ARG A 64 -8.49 -2.75 -27.25
CA ARG A 64 -8.70 -3.51 -28.50
C ARG A 64 -7.50 -3.49 -29.43
N ARG A 65 -6.77 -2.37 -29.52
CA ARG A 65 -5.55 -2.27 -30.34
C ARG A 65 -4.47 -3.19 -29.81
N TYR A 66 -4.20 -3.14 -28.51
CA TYR A 66 -3.19 -4.00 -27.90
C TYR A 66 -3.59 -5.47 -27.95
N SER A 67 -4.86 -5.81 -27.72
CA SER A 67 -5.33 -7.19 -27.83
C SER A 67 -5.23 -7.72 -29.26
N LEU A 68 -5.50 -6.88 -30.28
CA LEU A 68 -5.36 -7.27 -31.68
C LEU A 68 -3.91 -7.60 -32.04
N ILE A 69 -2.95 -6.83 -31.56
CA ILE A 69 -1.51 -7.10 -31.78
C ILE A 69 -1.15 -8.46 -31.19
N VAL A 70 -1.56 -8.75 -29.95
CA VAL A 70 -1.32 -10.04 -29.31
C VAL A 70 -2.03 -11.18 -30.07
N LEU A 71 -3.28 -10.98 -30.48
CA LEU A 71 -4.05 -11.95 -31.25
C LEU A 71 -3.32 -12.35 -32.54
N VAL A 72 -2.81 -11.37 -33.30
CA VAL A 72 -2.05 -11.61 -34.52
C VAL A 72 -0.76 -12.38 -34.23
N ALA A 73 -0.01 -11.99 -33.18
CA ALA A 73 1.19 -12.71 -32.77
C ALA A 73 0.90 -14.18 -32.42
N VAL A 74 -0.18 -14.45 -31.69
CA VAL A 74 -0.63 -15.81 -31.37
C VAL A 74 -0.96 -16.59 -32.64
N VAL A 75 -1.74 -16.02 -33.56
CA VAL A 75 -2.10 -16.68 -34.83
C VAL A 75 -0.85 -17.05 -35.65
N ILE A 76 0.15 -16.17 -35.71
CA ILE A 76 1.41 -16.44 -36.42
C ILE A 76 2.13 -17.63 -35.80
N VAL A 77 2.33 -17.61 -34.47
CA VAL A 77 3.03 -18.69 -33.76
C VAL A 77 2.27 -20.01 -33.87
N THR A 78 0.94 -19.99 -33.67
CA THR A 78 0.10 -21.17 -33.79
C THR A 78 0.17 -21.76 -35.20
N THR A 79 0.09 -20.93 -36.24
CA THR A 79 0.18 -21.39 -37.63
C THR A 79 1.56 -21.96 -37.94
N TYR A 80 2.62 -21.34 -37.42
CA TYR A 80 3.99 -21.84 -37.58
C TYR A 80 4.17 -23.22 -36.95
N VAL A 81 3.77 -23.39 -35.69
CA VAL A 81 3.85 -24.68 -34.99
C VAL A 81 2.99 -25.72 -35.70
N PHE A 82 1.76 -25.39 -36.05
CA PHE A 82 0.87 -26.28 -36.80
C PHE A 82 1.47 -26.72 -38.15
N GLY A 83 2.11 -25.81 -38.87
CA GLY A 83 2.79 -26.10 -40.13
C GLY A 83 3.96 -27.05 -39.94
N LEU A 84 4.78 -26.83 -38.91
CA LEU A 84 5.88 -27.72 -38.56
C LEU A 84 5.38 -29.10 -38.14
N ASP A 85 4.38 -29.18 -37.25
CA ASP A 85 3.81 -30.44 -36.79
C ASP A 85 3.22 -31.25 -37.95
N SER A 86 2.53 -30.58 -38.88
CA SER A 86 2.00 -31.20 -40.09
C SER A 86 3.12 -31.73 -41.00
N LEU A 87 4.19 -30.95 -41.17
CA LEU A 87 5.34 -31.33 -41.98
C LEU A 87 6.05 -32.55 -41.38
N PHE A 88 6.32 -32.54 -40.06
CA PHE A 88 6.91 -33.68 -39.35
C PHE A 88 5.99 -34.91 -39.37
N GLY A 89 4.68 -34.73 -39.26
CA GLY A 89 3.69 -35.81 -39.38
C GLY A 89 3.74 -36.50 -40.75
N ILE A 90 3.82 -35.72 -41.84
CA ILE A 90 3.93 -36.28 -43.21
C ILE A 90 5.29 -36.95 -43.41
N LEU A 91 6.38 -36.29 -42.99
CA LEU A 91 7.74 -36.83 -43.12
C LEU A 91 7.93 -38.14 -42.34
N SER A 92 7.46 -38.18 -41.09
CA SER A 92 7.53 -39.40 -40.27
C SER A 92 6.67 -40.52 -40.85
N GLY A 93 5.48 -40.22 -41.35
CA GLY A 93 4.62 -41.19 -42.02
C GLY A 93 5.23 -41.75 -43.31
N TRP A 94 6.03 -40.98 -44.04
CA TRP A 94 6.81 -41.48 -45.17
C TRP A 94 8.00 -42.33 -44.71
N LEU A 95 8.74 -41.87 -43.69
CA LEU A 95 9.94 -42.54 -43.17
C LEU A 95 9.65 -43.88 -42.48
N TYR A 96 8.50 -44.02 -41.79
CA TYR A 96 8.10 -45.26 -41.11
C TYR A 96 7.35 -46.25 -42.02
N LYS A 97 7.10 -45.88 -43.28
CA LYS A 97 6.32 -46.69 -44.24
C LYS A 97 7.21 -47.58 -45.13
N ASP A 98 8.52 -47.50 -44.97
CA ASP A 98 9.51 -48.51 -45.37
C ASP A 98 9.95 -49.35 -44.16
#